data_AF-A0A1A9WBL5-F1
#
_entry.id   AF-A0A1A9WBL5-F1
#
_cell.length_a   1.000
_cell.length_b   1.000
_cell.length_c   1.000
_cell.angle_alpha   90.00
_cell.angle_beta   90.00
_cell.angle_gamma   90.00
#
_symmetry.space_group_name_H-M   'P 1'
#
loop_
_entity.id
_entity.type
_entity.pdbx_description
1 polymer ?
#
loop_
_entity_poly.entity_id
_entity_poly.type
_entity_poly.pdbx_seq_one_letter_code
_entity_poly.pdbx_strand_id
1 'polypeptide(L)'
;MAFVSDINDNFSIINDRAYTEDNLLIYNVFLYTIPELTSDAELVEYFQQYGRIADLRTRKPLDHDPRYKPTKIGFLNFDDPNAATKVLKKRTHFLKTGFLQVKACDSWHQPDAYQLNIEQAVVEENHLIPSSALILNLNDDCLEIVCKNLELKDKIRFARTCKRFHDVFIMSSKITYKTLLLHDLRPLTLWQIRQFLEMVGPSIETLKGKIFHKHWTRLAEFLSFYCKNVKSVIFYDSTFKPRFLRRFLIGMTSLTVLELHDADLNDECIEILKESPNLKVLRLSKNYDLSGSVLEELPAIEELSLYSCSLQPTCLKDICVSMKGLRVLDVRRCDMLNTMAFKAIANNCRNLETLKISCYKSRYECIAKLPKLKNLELVAEISMRPELFIELAKHHSDQLEALTIKGHNCINSENISNIRKLKNLKIFRCSQSSALNNMWLRQLSDLSALEELDIAGCEGIANSGLLDFLGKSRKLRRLNIIRCKQLTEELVLDIYKIIKIRAQRLLVLAYGSGITTIDRNEIRNYSEFLQINFELPFPESRCYDDIDNNHSTPLAKSSKAIGTVKFKLYLKAKLRLKYKYPNIHHNVSGLDFDFIFLQVGVEMLPDSERIKKNYISSMAN
;
A
#
# COMPACT_ATOMS: atom_id res chain seq x y z
N MET A 1 -11.32 0.68 -19.58
CA MET A 1 -10.43 -0.03 -20.54
C MET A 1 -10.76 -1.51 -20.48
N ALA A 2 -11.10 -2.11 -21.61
CA ALA A 2 -11.41 -3.54 -21.72
C ALA A 2 -10.22 -4.37 -21.21
N PHE A 3 -10.50 -5.40 -20.40
CA PHE A 3 -9.53 -6.42 -20.01
C PHE A 3 -9.10 -7.18 -21.27
N VAL A 4 -8.05 -6.67 -21.90
CA VAL A 4 -7.31 -7.39 -22.92
C VAL A 4 -6.43 -8.40 -22.18
N SER A 5 -6.73 -9.67 -22.45
CA SER A 5 -5.81 -10.81 -22.46
C SER A 5 -5.22 -11.37 -21.16
N ASP A 6 -5.81 -12.48 -20.68
CA ASP A 6 -5.05 -13.65 -20.21
C ASP A 6 -4.30 -14.30 -21.42
N ILE A 7 -3.38 -13.54 -22.02
CA ILE A 7 -2.39 -14.05 -22.97
C ILE A 7 -1.07 -14.10 -22.20
N ASN A 8 -0.89 -15.19 -21.46
CA ASN A 8 0.42 -15.73 -21.16
C ASN A 8 0.19 -17.20 -20.84
N ASP A 9 0.61 -18.07 -21.75
CA ASP A 9 0.68 -19.49 -21.48
C ASP A 9 1.49 -19.70 -20.19
N ASN A 10 0.99 -20.52 -19.27
CA ASN A 10 1.64 -20.80 -17.98
C ASN A 10 2.83 -21.77 -18.11
N PHE A 11 3.40 -21.87 -19.30
CA PHE A 11 4.47 -22.77 -19.69
C PHE A 11 5.31 -22.15 -20.80
N SER A 12 6.50 -22.70 -21.02
CA SER A 12 7.38 -22.36 -22.14
C SER A 12 7.79 -23.62 -22.89
N ILE A 13 7.99 -23.53 -24.20
CA ILE A 13 8.52 -24.65 -25.01
C ILE A 13 9.98 -24.37 -25.30
N ILE A 14 10.86 -25.26 -24.86
CA ILE A 14 12.30 -25.20 -25.07
C ILE A 14 12.71 -26.52 -25.70
N ASN A 15 13.38 -26.49 -26.86
CA ASN A 15 13.82 -27.70 -27.58
C ASN A 15 12.69 -28.73 -27.77
N ASP A 16 11.53 -28.27 -28.26
CA ASP A 16 10.33 -29.09 -28.49
C ASP A 16 9.74 -29.80 -27.26
N ARG A 17 10.08 -29.36 -26.05
CA ARG A 17 9.49 -29.84 -24.80
C ARG A 17 8.87 -28.69 -24.01
N ALA A 18 7.68 -28.92 -23.46
CA ALA A 18 6.97 -27.97 -22.63
C ALA A 18 7.43 -28.05 -21.16
N TYR A 19 7.74 -26.89 -20.59
CA TYR A 19 8.16 -26.72 -19.20
C TYR A 19 7.25 -25.72 -18.47
N THR A 20 6.93 -26.00 -17.22
CA THR A 20 6.23 -25.03 -16.35
C THR A 20 7.12 -23.82 -16.02
N GLU A 21 6.55 -22.79 -15.39
CA GLU A 21 7.31 -21.64 -14.90
C GLU A 21 8.40 -21.98 -13.86
N ASP A 22 8.34 -23.19 -13.29
CA ASP A 22 9.32 -23.71 -12.33
C ASP A 22 10.32 -24.69 -12.97
N ASN A 23 10.40 -24.72 -14.31
CA ASN A 23 11.26 -25.60 -15.10
C ASN A 23 10.98 -27.10 -14.95
N LEU A 24 9.75 -27.50 -14.62
CA LEU A 24 9.34 -28.90 -14.60
C LEU A 24 8.81 -29.33 -15.97
N LEU A 25 9.15 -30.54 -16.41
CA LEU A 25 8.56 -31.13 -17.62
C LEU A 25 7.05 -31.30 -17.44
N ILE A 26 6.30 -31.02 -18.50
CA ILE A 26 4.85 -31.11 -18.47
C ILE A 26 4.40 -32.46 -19.02
N TYR A 27 3.72 -33.22 -18.16
CA TYR A 27 2.98 -34.43 -18.49
C TYR A 27 1.47 -34.18 -18.40
N ASN A 28 1.07 -33.33 -17.45
CA ASN A 28 -0.31 -33.07 -17.10
C ASN A 28 -0.84 -31.80 -17.77
N VAL A 29 -1.91 -31.95 -18.55
CA VAL A 29 -2.59 -30.91 -19.31
C VAL A 29 -3.99 -30.69 -18.71
N PHE A 30 -4.33 -29.42 -18.47
CA PHE A 30 -5.64 -29.02 -17.99
C PHE A 30 -6.56 -28.70 -19.17
N LEU A 31 -7.69 -29.40 -19.22
CA LEU A 31 -8.75 -29.22 -20.21
C LEU A 31 -9.85 -28.35 -19.61
N TYR A 32 -10.28 -27.32 -20.32
CA TYR A 32 -11.35 -26.42 -19.87
C TYR A 32 -12.31 -26.06 -21.01
N THR A 33 -13.48 -25.54 -20.63
CA THR A 33 -14.63 -25.32 -21.53
C THR A 33 -15.07 -26.59 -22.27
N ILE A 34 -14.96 -27.76 -21.65
CA ILE A 34 -15.36 -29.03 -22.28
C ILE A 34 -16.90 -29.03 -22.42
N PRO A 35 -17.48 -29.23 -23.61
CA PRO A 35 -18.94 -29.32 -23.76
C PRO A 35 -19.53 -30.43 -22.89
N GLU A 36 -20.68 -30.20 -22.25
CA GLU A 36 -21.28 -31.16 -21.31
C GLU A 36 -21.60 -32.53 -21.96
N LEU A 37 -21.96 -32.51 -23.25
CA LEU A 37 -22.24 -33.71 -24.05
C LEU A 37 -20.98 -34.53 -24.40
N THR A 38 -19.78 -33.97 -24.22
CA THR A 38 -18.52 -34.65 -24.53
C THR A 38 -18.31 -35.78 -23.53
N SER A 39 -18.25 -37.03 -23.99
CA SER A 39 -17.96 -38.17 -23.10
C SER A 39 -16.46 -38.29 -22.82
N ASP A 40 -16.09 -38.95 -21.73
CA ASP A 40 -14.68 -39.21 -21.42
C ASP A 40 -14.06 -40.16 -22.45
N ALA A 41 -14.85 -41.06 -23.04
CA ALA A 41 -14.43 -41.92 -24.14
C ALA A 41 -14.08 -41.12 -25.42
N GLU A 42 -14.85 -40.09 -25.75
CA GLU A 42 -14.55 -39.19 -26.89
C GLU A 42 -13.23 -38.43 -26.67
N LEU A 43 -12.99 -37.96 -25.43
CA LEU A 43 -11.74 -37.29 -25.07
C LEU A 43 -10.54 -38.25 -25.19
N VAL A 44 -10.68 -39.49 -24.72
CA VAL A 44 -9.64 -40.52 -24.89
C VAL A 44 -9.40 -40.81 -26.36
N GLU A 45 -10.46 -41.05 -27.15
CA GLU A 45 -10.38 -41.30 -28.60
C GLU A 45 -9.61 -40.20 -29.33
N TYR A 46 -9.88 -38.94 -28.96
CA TYR A 46 -9.23 -37.80 -29.58
C TYR A 46 -7.79 -37.58 -29.10
N PHE A 47 -7.52 -37.66 -27.79
CA PHE A 47 -6.20 -37.30 -27.27
C PHE A 47 -5.16 -38.42 -27.38
N GLN A 48 -5.57 -39.68 -27.50
CA GLN A 48 -4.65 -40.80 -27.68
C GLN A 48 -3.83 -40.71 -28.99
N GLN A 49 -4.31 -39.94 -29.98
CA GLN A 49 -3.57 -39.70 -31.23
C GLN A 49 -2.23 -38.95 -31.01
N TYR A 50 -2.10 -38.23 -29.89
CA TYR A 50 -0.89 -37.48 -29.54
C TYR A 50 0.13 -38.32 -28.76
N GLY A 51 -0.34 -39.35 -28.05
CA GLY A 51 0.46 -40.28 -27.25
C GLY A 51 -0.38 -41.08 -26.26
N ARG A 52 0.24 -42.04 -25.56
CA ARG A 52 -0.44 -42.90 -24.57
C ARG A 52 -0.92 -42.06 -23.37
N ILE A 53 -2.21 -42.17 -23.07
CA ILE A 53 -2.84 -41.50 -21.94
C ILE A 53 -2.67 -42.38 -20.70
N ALA A 54 -2.05 -41.81 -19.66
CA ALA A 54 -1.88 -42.46 -18.37
C ALA A 54 -3.16 -42.39 -17.54
N ASP A 55 -3.80 -41.21 -17.53
CA ASP A 55 -5.01 -40.92 -16.74
C ASP A 55 -5.79 -39.77 -17.37
N LEU A 56 -7.13 -39.84 -17.31
CA LEU A 56 -8.03 -38.76 -17.69
C LEU A 56 -9.15 -38.67 -16.66
N ARG A 57 -9.31 -37.48 -16.07
CA ARG A 57 -10.39 -37.21 -15.12
C ARG A 57 -11.17 -35.98 -15.55
N THR A 58 -12.48 -36.10 -15.73
CA THR A 58 -13.35 -34.93 -15.94
C THR A 58 -14.28 -34.69 -14.76
N ARG A 59 -14.67 -33.43 -14.55
CA ARG A 59 -15.67 -33.06 -13.56
C ARG A 59 -16.41 -31.79 -13.97
N LYS A 60 -17.60 -31.58 -13.39
CA LYS A 60 -18.29 -30.29 -13.49
C LYS A 60 -17.55 -29.25 -12.61
N PRO A 61 -17.40 -27.99 -13.05
CA PRO A 61 -16.84 -26.93 -12.25
C PRO A 61 -17.73 -26.69 -11.02
N LEU A 62 -17.10 -26.30 -9.90
CA LEU A 62 -17.80 -26.04 -8.64
C LEU A 62 -18.71 -24.81 -8.72
N ASP A 63 -18.27 -23.79 -9.47
CA ASP A 63 -19.03 -22.56 -9.72
C ASP A 63 -19.39 -22.48 -11.21
N HIS A 64 -20.68 -22.33 -11.51
CA HIS A 64 -21.18 -22.10 -12.87
C HIS A 64 -21.93 -20.77 -12.94
N ASP A 65 -21.51 -19.88 -13.83
CA ASP A 65 -22.25 -18.64 -14.09
C ASP A 65 -23.41 -18.96 -15.05
N PRO A 66 -24.67 -18.78 -14.61
CA PRO A 66 -25.85 -19.23 -15.36
C PRO A 66 -26.06 -18.49 -16.69
N ARG A 67 -25.30 -17.43 -16.97
CA ARG A 67 -25.31 -16.73 -18.26
C ARG A 67 -24.57 -17.49 -19.36
N TYR A 68 -23.75 -18.48 -19.01
CA TYR A 68 -22.94 -19.23 -19.96
C TYR A 68 -23.45 -20.68 -20.05
N LYS A 69 -23.14 -21.36 -21.16
CA LYS A 69 -23.47 -22.79 -21.29
C LYS A 69 -22.66 -23.60 -20.28
N PRO A 70 -23.25 -24.62 -19.65
CA PRO A 70 -22.54 -25.52 -18.75
C PRO A 70 -21.41 -26.23 -19.50
N THR A 71 -20.25 -26.28 -18.86
CA THR A 71 -19.06 -26.97 -19.38
C THR A 71 -18.44 -27.82 -18.28
N LYS A 72 -17.72 -28.88 -18.66
CA LYS A 72 -16.85 -29.65 -17.78
C LYS A 72 -15.42 -29.08 -17.82
N ILE A 73 -14.64 -29.46 -16.82
CA ILE A 73 -13.18 -29.33 -16.80
C ILE A 73 -12.57 -30.72 -16.71
N GLY A 74 -11.30 -30.86 -17.10
CA GLY A 74 -10.61 -32.14 -17.08
C GLY A 74 -9.11 -32.02 -16.85
N PHE A 75 -8.52 -33.11 -16.42
CA PHE A 75 -7.09 -33.27 -16.22
C PHE A 75 -6.66 -34.49 -17.02
N LEU A 76 -5.74 -34.26 -17.96
CA LEU A 76 -5.23 -35.26 -18.88
C LEU A 76 -3.74 -35.48 -18.59
N ASN A 77 -3.36 -36.71 -18.29
CA ASN A 77 -1.99 -37.12 -18.02
C ASN A 77 -1.50 -38.02 -19.16
N PHE A 78 -0.32 -37.71 -19.70
CA PHE A 78 0.37 -38.54 -20.69
C PHE A 78 1.57 -39.26 -20.07
N ASP A 79 1.87 -40.46 -20.55
CA ASP A 79 3.08 -41.19 -20.15
C ASP A 79 4.37 -40.52 -20.68
N ASP A 80 4.29 -39.77 -21.79
CA ASP A 80 5.41 -39.09 -22.45
C ASP A 80 5.18 -37.56 -22.50
N PRO A 81 6.12 -36.73 -22.00
CA PRO A 81 5.96 -35.27 -22.01
C PRO A 81 5.95 -34.67 -23.43
N ASN A 82 6.46 -35.38 -24.44
CA ASN A 82 6.36 -34.94 -25.84
C ASN A 82 4.91 -34.96 -26.33
N ALA A 83 4.09 -35.91 -25.87
CA ALA A 83 2.66 -35.98 -26.22
C ALA A 83 1.91 -34.77 -25.65
N ALA A 84 2.13 -34.46 -24.37
CA ALA A 84 1.59 -33.25 -23.73
C ALA A 84 2.06 -31.98 -24.46
N THR A 85 3.33 -31.91 -24.87
CA THR A 85 3.86 -30.77 -25.64
C THR A 85 3.15 -30.61 -26.99
N LYS A 86 2.89 -31.69 -27.72
CA LYS A 86 2.15 -31.64 -29.00
C LYS A 86 0.73 -31.12 -28.82
N VAL A 87 0.05 -31.51 -27.72
CA VAL A 87 -1.27 -30.98 -27.36
C VAL A 87 -1.17 -29.48 -27.06
N LEU A 88 -0.24 -29.06 -26.20
CA LEU A 88 -0.08 -27.68 -25.77
C LEU A 88 0.34 -26.70 -26.89
N LYS A 89 0.92 -27.19 -27.99
CA LYS A 89 1.18 -26.38 -29.20
C LYS A 89 -0.12 -25.82 -29.81
N LYS A 90 -1.29 -26.40 -29.50
CA LYS A 90 -2.60 -25.90 -29.93
C LYS A 90 -3.49 -25.62 -28.72
N ARG A 91 -3.81 -24.35 -28.48
CA ARG A 91 -4.68 -23.97 -27.35
C ARG A 91 -6.11 -24.48 -27.46
N THR A 92 -6.63 -24.64 -28.68
CA THR A 92 -8.03 -25.07 -28.93
C THR A 92 -8.04 -26.37 -29.71
N HIS A 93 -8.84 -27.32 -29.24
CA HIS A 93 -9.05 -28.62 -29.87
C HIS A 93 -10.52 -28.82 -30.23
N PHE A 94 -10.78 -29.34 -31.43
CA PHE A 94 -12.12 -29.55 -31.97
C PHE A 94 -12.47 -31.05 -31.95
N LEU A 95 -13.61 -31.35 -31.32
CA LEU A 95 -14.19 -32.67 -31.11
C LEU A 95 -15.52 -32.78 -31.89
N LYS A 96 -16.14 -33.96 -31.90
CA LYS A 96 -17.43 -34.17 -32.57
C LYS A 96 -18.54 -33.37 -31.87
N THR A 97 -18.45 -33.27 -30.54
CA THR A 97 -19.45 -32.59 -29.68
C THR A 97 -19.18 -31.10 -29.43
N GLY A 98 -18.11 -30.53 -30.00
CA GLY A 98 -17.79 -29.10 -29.88
C GLY A 98 -16.29 -28.83 -29.87
N PHE A 99 -15.86 -27.81 -29.14
CA PHE A 99 -14.44 -27.53 -28.93
C PHE A 99 -14.13 -27.40 -27.44
N LEU A 100 -12.87 -27.61 -27.09
CA LEU A 100 -12.36 -27.34 -25.76
C LEU A 100 -11.03 -26.59 -25.85
N GLN A 101 -10.61 -26.02 -24.73
CA GLN A 101 -9.32 -25.36 -24.62
C GLN A 101 -8.40 -26.09 -23.64
N VAL A 102 -7.10 -25.95 -23.86
CA VAL A 102 -6.06 -26.61 -23.07
C VAL A 102 -5.04 -25.62 -22.53
N LYS A 103 -4.45 -25.94 -21.39
CA LYS A 103 -3.26 -25.26 -20.83
C LYS A 103 -2.45 -26.25 -19.99
N ALA A 104 -1.24 -25.91 -19.61
CA ALA A 104 -0.46 -26.75 -18.71
C ALA A 104 -1.13 -26.83 -17.32
N CYS A 105 -1.07 -27.99 -16.67
CA CYS A 105 -1.38 -28.04 -15.23
C CYS A 105 -0.30 -27.30 -14.43
N ASP A 106 -0.68 -26.78 -13.27
CA ASP A 106 0.24 -26.08 -12.35
C ASP A 106 1.42 -26.97 -11.95
N SER A 107 2.57 -26.38 -11.60
CA SER A 107 3.81 -27.11 -11.29
C SER A 107 3.63 -28.21 -10.25
N TRP A 108 2.86 -27.98 -9.19
CA TRP A 108 2.57 -28.96 -8.14
C TRP A 108 1.64 -30.11 -8.55
N HIS A 109 1.06 -30.06 -9.75
CA HIS A 109 0.29 -31.16 -10.32
C HIS A 109 1.12 -31.98 -11.31
N GLN A 110 2.37 -31.61 -11.63
CA GLN A 110 3.22 -32.43 -12.50
C GLN A 110 3.82 -33.61 -11.71
N PRO A 111 4.08 -34.78 -12.34
CA PRO A 111 4.61 -35.97 -11.65
C PRO A 111 5.90 -35.69 -10.87
N ASP A 112 6.80 -34.91 -11.47
CA ASP A 112 8.14 -34.65 -10.91
C ASP A 112 8.14 -33.57 -9.81
N ALA A 113 6.98 -32.97 -9.50
CA ALA A 113 6.87 -31.83 -8.57
C ALA A 113 7.44 -32.11 -7.18
N TYR A 114 7.34 -33.37 -6.76
CA TYR A 114 7.81 -33.85 -5.46
C TYR A 114 8.88 -34.95 -5.60
N GLN A 115 9.24 -35.39 -6.82
CA GLN A 115 10.27 -36.42 -7.00
C GLN A 115 11.69 -35.91 -6.70
N LEU A 116 11.93 -34.60 -6.82
CA LEU A 116 13.12 -33.96 -6.24
C LEU A 116 13.23 -34.14 -4.71
N ASN A 117 12.16 -34.54 -4.02
CA ASN A 117 12.17 -34.90 -2.60
C ASN A 117 12.20 -36.42 -2.33
N ILE A 118 12.01 -37.29 -3.33
CA ILE A 118 11.78 -38.74 -3.11
C ILE A 118 12.87 -39.62 -3.75
N GLU A 119 13.50 -39.24 -4.86
CA GLU A 119 14.65 -40.02 -5.37
C GLU A 119 15.91 -39.87 -4.51
N GLN A 120 15.90 -38.97 -3.51
CA GLN A 120 16.86 -38.98 -2.40
C GLN A 120 16.35 -39.64 -1.11
N ALA A 121 15.10 -40.12 -1.09
CA ALA A 121 14.50 -40.74 0.10
C ALA A 121 14.18 -42.24 -0.06
N VAL A 122 14.19 -42.81 -1.27
CA VAL A 122 13.80 -44.22 -1.52
C VAL A 122 14.84 -45.04 -2.30
N VAL A 123 16.02 -44.50 -2.57
CA VAL A 123 17.15 -45.36 -2.96
C VAL A 123 17.82 -45.85 -1.68
N GLU A 124 17.52 -47.10 -1.34
CA GLU A 124 18.31 -48.06 -0.56
C GLU A 124 19.11 -47.52 0.64
N GLU A 125 18.90 -48.15 1.79
CA GLU A 125 19.56 -48.01 3.09
C GLU A 125 21.11 -47.94 3.13
N ASN A 126 21.85 -47.74 2.03
CA ASN A 126 23.32 -47.78 2.04
C ASN A 126 24.07 -46.88 1.04
N HIS A 127 23.57 -45.70 0.64
CA HIS A 127 24.40 -44.72 -0.07
C HIS A 127 24.28 -43.27 0.44
N LEU A 128 25.11 -42.95 1.44
CA LEU A 128 25.86 -41.70 1.64
C LEU A 128 25.19 -40.40 1.13
N ILE A 129 24.41 -39.74 1.99
CA ILE A 129 24.56 -38.28 2.12
C ILE A 129 26.06 -38.05 2.32
N PRO A 130 26.75 -37.23 1.50
CA PRO A 130 28.18 -37.05 1.68
C PRO A 130 28.42 -36.63 3.11
N SER A 131 29.23 -37.42 3.82
CA SER A 131 29.54 -37.30 5.25
C SER A 131 30.32 -36.01 5.59
N SER A 132 30.22 -34.96 4.77
CA SER A 132 30.92 -33.69 4.90
C SER A 132 30.22 -32.49 4.24
N ALA A 133 28.89 -32.49 4.08
CA ALA A 133 28.21 -31.22 3.80
C ALA A 133 28.35 -30.31 5.04
N LEU A 134 29.38 -29.44 5.03
CA LEU A 134 29.79 -28.60 6.19
C LEU A 134 28.62 -27.84 6.83
N ILE A 135 27.60 -27.51 6.04
CA ILE A 135 26.38 -26.84 6.51
C ILE A 135 25.56 -27.68 7.50
N LEU A 136 25.58 -29.02 7.40
CA LEU A 136 24.84 -29.91 8.31
C LEU A 136 25.50 -29.98 9.70
N ASN A 137 26.79 -29.62 9.80
CA ASN A 137 27.52 -29.56 11.08
C ASN A 137 27.21 -28.29 11.88
N LEU A 138 26.60 -27.28 11.25
CA LEU A 138 26.17 -26.06 11.95
C LEU A 138 25.00 -26.38 12.90
N ASN A 139 24.94 -25.69 14.03
CA ASN A 139 23.76 -25.73 14.91
C ASN A 139 22.61 -24.92 14.31
N ASP A 140 21.42 -25.01 14.91
CA ASP A 140 20.22 -24.36 14.37
C ASP A 140 20.30 -22.82 14.39
N ASP A 141 21.04 -22.23 15.34
CA ASP A 141 21.28 -20.78 15.40
C ASP A 141 22.09 -20.29 14.19
N CYS A 142 23.16 -21.01 13.85
CA CYS A 142 23.97 -20.72 12.67
C CYS A 142 23.15 -20.92 11.38
N LEU A 143 22.33 -21.97 11.31
CA LEU A 143 21.43 -22.21 10.17
C LEU A 143 20.37 -21.11 10.04
N GLU A 144 19.85 -20.58 11.15
CA GLU A 144 18.95 -19.44 11.16
C GLU A 144 19.64 -18.20 10.59
N ILE A 145 20.87 -17.90 11.03
CA ILE A 145 21.64 -16.76 10.51
C ILE A 145 21.87 -16.91 9.01
N VAL A 146 22.27 -18.09 8.54
CA VAL A 146 22.43 -18.38 7.11
C VAL A 146 21.11 -18.12 6.39
N CYS A 147 20.01 -18.71 6.87
CA CYS A 147 18.69 -18.57 6.27
C CYS A 147 18.22 -17.11 6.22
N LYS A 148 18.48 -16.30 7.26
CA LYS A 148 18.11 -14.87 7.31
C LYS A 148 18.74 -14.06 6.19
N ASN A 149 19.97 -14.40 5.80
CA ASN A 149 20.74 -13.72 4.75
C ASN A 149 20.37 -14.15 3.33
N LEU A 150 19.49 -15.14 3.16
CA LEU A 150 19.00 -15.57 1.85
C LEU A 150 17.85 -14.68 1.37
N GLU A 151 17.74 -14.53 0.04
CA GLU A 151 16.52 -14.00 -0.57
C GLU A 151 15.33 -14.95 -0.36
N LEU A 152 14.10 -14.43 -0.41
CA LEU A 152 12.90 -15.21 -0.10
C LEU A 152 12.77 -16.48 -0.96
N LYS A 153 13.12 -16.41 -2.24
CA LYS A 153 13.12 -17.57 -3.14
C LYS A 153 14.07 -18.68 -2.66
N ASP A 154 15.25 -18.29 -2.19
CA ASP A 154 16.26 -19.23 -1.73
C ASP A 154 15.99 -19.71 -0.30
N LYS A 155 15.31 -18.91 0.54
CA LYS A 155 14.74 -19.36 1.81
C LYS A 155 13.75 -20.51 1.61
N ILE A 156 12.87 -20.40 0.61
CA ILE A 156 11.91 -21.47 0.29
C ILE A 156 12.64 -22.74 -0.15
N ARG A 157 13.69 -22.61 -0.97
CA ARG A 157 14.52 -23.76 -1.40
C ARG A 157 15.27 -24.39 -0.25
N PHE A 158 15.87 -23.57 0.63
CA PHE A 158 16.53 -24.00 1.85
C PHE A 158 15.57 -24.83 2.71
N ALA A 159 14.37 -24.29 3.00
CA ALA A 159 13.35 -24.98 3.78
C ALA A 159 12.89 -26.30 3.15
N ARG A 160 12.87 -26.40 1.82
CA ARG A 160 12.49 -27.63 1.11
C ARG A 160 13.56 -28.72 1.11
N THR A 161 14.80 -28.41 1.47
CA THR A 161 15.93 -29.33 1.31
C THR A 161 15.85 -30.52 2.26
N CYS A 162 15.49 -30.28 3.53
CA CYS A 162 15.29 -31.34 4.51
C CYS A 162 14.42 -30.85 5.68
N LYS A 163 13.89 -31.79 6.47
CA LYS A 163 13.02 -31.47 7.62
C LYS A 163 13.67 -30.51 8.63
N ARG A 164 14.97 -30.64 8.89
CA ARG A 164 15.69 -29.75 9.82
C ARG A 164 15.70 -28.30 9.32
N PHE A 165 15.98 -28.08 8.03
CA PHE A 165 16.01 -26.74 7.45
C PHE A 165 14.61 -26.13 7.37
N HIS A 166 13.60 -26.96 7.08
CA HIS A 166 12.19 -26.58 7.15
C HIS A 166 11.83 -26.05 8.54
N ASP A 167 12.18 -26.78 9.60
CA ASP A 167 11.82 -26.42 10.96
C ASP A 167 12.55 -25.14 11.43
N VAL A 168 13.84 -24.98 11.07
CA VAL A 168 14.61 -23.74 11.31
C VAL A 168 13.97 -22.53 10.58
N PHE A 169 13.57 -22.70 9.33
CA PHE A 169 12.90 -21.64 8.57
C PHE A 169 11.55 -21.25 9.20
N ILE A 170 10.72 -22.21 9.59
CA ILE A 170 9.43 -21.93 10.24
C ILE A 170 9.63 -21.20 11.56
N MET A 171 10.58 -21.67 12.40
CA MET A 171 10.85 -21.08 13.70
C MET A 171 11.19 -19.59 13.58
N SER A 172 12.16 -19.27 12.71
CA SER A 172 12.61 -17.89 12.48
C SER A 172 11.54 -17.02 11.79
N SER A 173 10.73 -17.63 10.92
CA SER A 173 9.68 -16.94 10.15
C SER A 173 8.52 -16.43 11.00
N LYS A 174 8.24 -17.01 12.17
CA LYS A 174 7.14 -16.60 13.07
C LYS A 174 7.20 -15.12 13.46
N ILE A 175 8.42 -14.60 13.64
CA ILE A 175 8.64 -13.20 14.02
C ILE A 175 8.76 -12.35 12.75
N THR A 176 9.59 -12.80 11.80
CA THR A 176 9.91 -12.04 10.58
C THR A 176 8.69 -11.75 9.71
N TYR A 177 7.79 -12.73 9.54
CA TYR A 177 6.65 -12.63 8.62
C TYR A 177 5.32 -12.41 9.34
N LYS A 178 5.34 -11.94 10.59
CA LYS A 178 4.13 -11.51 11.29
C LYS A 178 3.36 -10.45 10.48
N THR A 179 4.09 -9.58 9.80
CA THR A 179 3.57 -8.71 8.73
C THR A 179 4.15 -9.19 7.40
N LEU A 180 3.29 -9.68 6.50
CA LEU A 180 3.68 -10.02 5.14
C LEU A 180 3.47 -8.82 4.22
N LEU A 181 4.56 -8.35 3.62
CA LEU A 181 4.50 -7.31 2.61
C LEU A 181 4.29 -7.97 1.23
N LEU A 182 3.19 -7.65 0.56
CA LEU A 182 2.81 -8.32 -0.70
C LEU A 182 3.82 -8.12 -1.85
N HIS A 183 4.62 -7.06 -1.79
CA HIS A 183 5.68 -6.82 -2.76
C HIS A 183 6.79 -7.89 -2.72
N ASP A 184 7.01 -8.53 -1.56
CA ASP A 184 7.99 -9.61 -1.38
C ASP A 184 7.61 -10.87 -2.17
N LEU A 185 6.32 -11.03 -2.48
CA LEU A 185 5.82 -12.16 -3.27
C LEU A 185 5.96 -11.96 -4.77
N ARG A 186 6.19 -10.72 -5.24
CA ARG A 186 6.28 -10.38 -6.67
C ARG A 186 7.31 -11.20 -7.47
N PRO A 187 8.52 -11.49 -6.98
CA PRO A 187 9.51 -12.25 -7.74
C PRO A 187 9.26 -13.76 -7.74
N LEU A 188 8.32 -14.25 -6.93
CA LEU A 188 8.08 -15.68 -6.76
C LEU A 188 7.10 -16.24 -7.81
N THR A 189 7.26 -17.51 -8.15
CA THR A 189 6.26 -18.27 -8.91
C THR A 189 5.04 -18.57 -8.04
N LEU A 190 3.92 -18.94 -8.66
CA LEU A 190 2.71 -19.25 -7.91
C LEU A 190 2.92 -20.48 -7.00
N TRP A 191 3.76 -21.42 -7.41
CA TRP A 191 4.12 -22.58 -6.61
C TRP A 191 4.97 -22.21 -5.40
N GLN A 192 5.98 -21.35 -5.59
CA GLN A 192 6.82 -20.85 -4.49
C GLN A 192 5.99 -20.08 -3.47
N ILE A 193 5.05 -19.25 -3.92
CA ILE A 193 4.09 -18.55 -3.04
C ILE A 193 3.28 -19.58 -2.23
N ARG A 194 2.74 -20.61 -2.88
CA ARG A 194 1.97 -21.65 -2.20
C ARG A 194 2.79 -22.32 -1.09
N GLN A 195 4.01 -22.74 -1.42
CA GLN A 195 4.91 -23.40 -0.46
C GLN A 195 5.29 -22.49 0.70
N PHE A 196 5.59 -21.23 0.41
CA PHE A 196 5.86 -20.23 1.42
C PHE A 196 4.68 -20.06 2.37
N LEU A 197 3.48 -19.83 1.83
CA LEU A 197 2.27 -19.63 2.63
C LEU A 197 1.87 -20.89 3.42
N GLU A 198 2.14 -22.09 2.91
CA GLU A 198 1.94 -23.33 3.66
C GLU A 198 2.80 -23.38 4.94
N MET A 199 4.06 -22.92 4.84
CA MET A 199 4.98 -22.89 5.98
C MET A 199 4.72 -21.73 6.95
N VAL A 200 4.45 -20.52 6.44
CA VAL A 200 4.41 -19.31 7.27
C VAL A 200 3.00 -18.73 7.49
N GLY A 201 2.03 -19.10 6.65
CA GLY A 201 0.66 -18.57 6.65
C GLY A 201 0.00 -18.52 8.02
N PRO A 202 0.10 -19.59 8.84
CA PRO A 202 -0.47 -19.59 10.20
C PRO A 202 0.11 -18.54 11.15
N SER A 203 1.29 -17.98 10.86
CA SER A 203 1.96 -16.98 11.72
C SER A 203 1.71 -15.54 11.26
N ILE A 204 1.10 -15.35 10.08
CA ILE A 204 0.84 -14.02 9.53
C ILE A 204 -0.35 -13.39 10.25
N GLU A 205 -0.13 -12.20 10.81
CA GLU A 205 -1.19 -11.40 11.45
C GLU A 205 -1.58 -10.17 10.60
N THR A 206 -0.66 -9.66 9.78
CA THR A 206 -0.90 -8.48 8.94
C THR A 206 -0.53 -8.73 7.49
N LEU A 207 -1.45 -8.46 6.57
CA LEU A 207 -1.19 -8.39 5.13
C LEU A 207 -1.11 -6.93 4.71
N LYS A 208 0.01 -6.51 4.11
CA LYS A 208 0.19 -5.10 3.73
C LYS A 208 0.81 -4.95 2.35
N GLY A 209 0.33 -3.96 1.61
CA GLY A 209 0.97 -3.54 0.36
C GLY A 209 0.02 -3.51 -0.83
N LYS A 210 0.61 -3.25 -1.99
CA LYS A 210 -0.09 -3.30 -3.26
C LYS A 210 -0.01 -4.70 -3.86
N ILE A 211 -1.10 -5.07 -4.49
CA ILE A 211 -1.23 -6.34 -5.18
C ILE A 211 -0.61 -6.20 -6.58
N PHE A 212 0.56 -6.80 -6.77
CA PHE A 212 1.25 -6.82 -8.06
C PHE A 212 1.72 -8.24 -8.38
N HIS A 213 0.77 -9.12 -8.71
CA HIS A 213 1.09 -10.45 -9.20
C HIS A 213 0.24 -10.79 -10.42
N LYS A 214 0.86 -11.38 -11.44
CA LYS A 214 0.20 -11.80 -12.69
C LYS A 214 -0.99 -12.75 -12.47
N HIS A 215 -0.98 -13.49 -11.35
CA HIS A 215 -2.04 -14.41 -10.94
C HIS A 215 -2.69 -13.99 -9.62
N TRP A 216 -3.01 -12.71 -9.46
CA TRP A 216 -3.57 -12.17 -8.21
C TRP A 216 -4.79 -12.96 -7.70
N THR A 217 -5.70 -13.37 -8.58
CA THR A 217 -6.91 -14.09 -8.16
C THR A 217 -6.58 -15.36 -7.39
N ARG A 218 -5.61 -16.15 -7.87
CA ARG A 218 -5.15 -17.37 -7.20
C ARG A 218 -4.32 -17.06 -5.95
N LEU A 219 -3.50 -16.01 -5.97
CA LEU A 219 -2.76 -15.57 -4.79
C LEU A 219 -3.72 -15.24 -3.64
N ALA A 220 -4.81 -14.54 -3.90
CA ALA A 220 -5.80 -14.22 -2.87
C ALA A 220 -6.53 -15.46 -2.33
N GLU A 221 -6.78 -16.47 -3.15
CA GLU A 221 -7.29 -17.77 -2.68
C GLU A 221 -6.29 -18.43 -1.72
N PHE A 222 -4.99 -18.38 -2.04
CA PHE A 222 -3.95 -18.90 -1.16
C PHE A 222 -3.86 -18.11 0.15
N LEU A 223 -3.90 -16.78 0.09
CA LEU A 223 -3.91 -15.93 1.28
C LEU A 223 -5.11 -16.24 2.17
N SER A 224 -6.30 -16.35 1.58
CA SER A 224 -7.54 -16.73 2.28
C SER A 224 -7.42 -18.12 2.92
N PHE A 225 -6.82 -19.09 2.21
CA PHE A 225 -6.72 -20.47 2.67
C PHE A 225 -5.67 -20.67 3.78
N TYR A 226 -4.46 -20.13 3.59
CA TYR A 226 -3.30 -20.38 4.45
C TYR A 226 -3.17 -19.36 5.61
N CYS A 227 -3.62 -18.12 5.43
CA CYS A 227 -3.40 -17.03 6.40
C CYS A 227 -4.60 -16.80 7.33
N LYS A 228 -4.98 -17.83 8.11
CA LYS A 228 -6.22 -17.80 8.92
C LYS A 228 -6.17 -16.90 10.16
N ASN A 229 -4.98 -16.54 10.62
CA ASN A 229 -4.75 -15.71 11.81
C ASN A 229 -4.57 -14.22 11.48
N VAL A 230 -4.87 -13.81 10.25
CA VAL A 230 -4.79 -12.41 9.83
C VAL A 230 -5.81 -11.58 10.60
N LYS A 231 -5.29 -10.54 11.26
CA LYS A 231 -6.05 -9.54 12.02
C LYS A 231 -6.15 -8.22 11.26
N SER A 232 -5.17 -7.92 10.41
CA SER A 232 -5.10 -6.66 9.67
C SER A 232 -4.80 -6.88 8.19
N VAL A 233 -5.60 -6.25 7.33
CA VAL A 233 -5.37 -6.17 5.89
C VAL A 233 -5.27 -4.70 5.52
N ILE A 234 -4.15 -4.31 4.91
CA ILE A 234 -3.86 -2.92 4.53
C ILE A 234 -3.41 -2.88 3.08
N PHE A 235 -4.34 -2.66 2.17
CA PHE A 235 -4.08 -2.59 0.73
C PHE A 235 -4.36 -1.19 0.18
N TYR A 236 -3.58 -0.84 -0.84
CA TYR A 236 -3.69 0.42 -1.54
C TYR A 236 -3.56 0.20 -3.04
N ASP A 237 -4.28 1.03 -3.81
CA ASP A 237 -4.34 1.05 -5.27
C ASP A 237 -4.64 -0.34 -5.88
N SER A 238 -5.50 -1.11 -5.23
CA SER A 238 -5.79 -2.50 -5.60
C SER A 238 -7.28 -2.67 -5.84
N THR A 239 -7.68 -2.97 -7.07
CA THR A 239 -9.10 -3.03 -7.44
C THR A 239 -9.77 -4.32 -6.97
N PHE A 240 -10.89 -4.21 -6.25
CA PHE A 240 -11.67 -5.37 -5.78
C PHE A 240 -13.05 -5.42 -6.42
N LYS A 241 -13.35 -6.52 -7.11
CA LYS A 241 -14.74 -6.86 -7.48
C LYS A 241 -15.41 -7.58 -6.31
N PRO A 242 -16.75 -7.48 -6.14
CA PRO A 242 -17.48 -8.12 -5.04
C PRO A 242 -17.19 -9.62 -4.90
N ARG A 243 -17.40 -10.40 -5.97
CA ARG A 243 -17.12 -11.86 -5.97
C ARG A 243 -15.70 -12.19 -5.50
N PHE A 244 -14.75 -11.33 -5.84
CA PHE A 244 -13.36 -11.52 -5.50
C PHE A 244 -13.07 -11.19 -4.03
N LEU A 245 -13.57 -10.04 -3.56
CA LEU A 245 -13.47 -9.63 -2.16
C LEU A 245 -14.04 -10.72 -1.22
N ARG A 246 -15.21 -11.29 -1.56
CA ARG A 246 -15.81 -12.40 -0.81
C ARG A 246 -14.86 -13.59 -0.68
N ARG A 247 -14.28 -14.07 -1.80
CA ARG A 247 -13.36 -15.22 -1.80
C ARG A 247 -12.07 -14.94 -1.02
N PHE A 248 -11.60 -13.71 -1.04
CA PHE A 248 -10.42 -13.30 -0.29
C PHE A 248 -10.68 -13.25 1.22
N LEU A 249 -11.82 -12.70 1.65
CA LEU A 249 -12.12 -12.50 3.07
C LEU A 249 -12.69 -13.74 3.77
N ILE A 250 -13.29 -14.70 3.04
CA ILE A 250 -13.98 -15.86 3.64
C ILE A 250 -13.12 -16.68 4.62
N GLY A 251 -11.80 -16.73 4.41
CA GLY A 251 -10.87 -17.46 5.29
C GLY A 251 -10.31 -16.64 6.46
N MET A 252 -10.52 -15.32 6.49
CA MET A 252 -9.92 -14.38 7.44
C MET A 252 -10.86 -14.08 8.62
N THR A 253 -11.21 -15.12 9.38
CA THR A 253 -12.21 -15.03 10.45
C THR A 253 -11.78 -14.18 11.66
N SER A 254 -10.48 -13.92 11.81
CA SER A 254 -9.88 -13.12 12.89
C SER A 254 -9.70 -11.65 12.53
N LEU A 255 -10.20 -11.20 11.37
CA LEU A 255 -10.00 -9.86 10.86
C LEU A 255 -10.66 -8.79 11.75
N THR A 256 -9.87 -7.83 12.21
CA THR A 256 -10.31 -6.69 13.03
C THR A 256 -10.04 -5.34 12.38
N VAL A 257 -9.05 -5.27 11.48
CA VAL A 257 -8.66 -4.06 10.75
C VAL A 257 -8.68 -4.33 9.25
N LEU A 258 -9.50 -3.58 8.52
CA LEU A 258 -9.56 -3.61 7.06
C LEU A 258 -9.35 -2.21 6.49
N GLU A 259 -8.25 -2.04 5.77
CA GLU A 259 -7.91 -0.81 5.08
C GLU A 259 -7.78 -1.10 3.59
N LEU A 260 -8.71 -0.57 2.80
CA LEU A 260 -8.79 -0.76 1.34
C LEU A 260 -8.89 0.60 0.67
N HIS A 261 -7.73 1.17 0.33
CA HIS A 261 -7.64 2.50 -0.23
C HIS A 261 -7.51 2.48 -1.75
N ASP A 262 -8.23 3.38 -2.43
CA ASP A 262 -8.23 3.49 -3.90
C ASP A 262 -8.44 2.10 -4.55
N ALA A 263 -9.52 1.45 -4.12
CA ALA A 263 -9.76 0.02 -4.34
C ALA A 263 -10.96 -0.26 -5.25
N ASP A 264 -11.54 0.79 -5.85
CA ASP A 264 -12.71 0.72 -6.74
C ASP A 264 -13.91 0.03 -6.08
N LEU A 265 -14.09 0.25 -4.77
CA LEU A 265 -15.17 -0.35 -4.00
C LEU A 265 -16.50 0.38 -4.23
N ASN A 266 -17.56 -0.41 -4.33
CA ASN A 266 -18.95 0.03 -4.36
C ASN A 266 -19.73 -0.57 -3.17
N ASP A 267 -21.02 -0.23 -3.02
CA ASP A 267 -21.84 -0.72 -1.91
C ASP A 267 -22.02 -2.26 -1.93
N GLU A 268 -22.01 -2.93 -3.09
CA GLU A 268 -22.02 -4.40 -3.19
C GLU A 268 -20.77 -5.04 -2.56
N CYS A 269 -19.64 -4.34 -2.59
CA CYS A 269 -18.45 -4.80 -1.87
C CYS A 269 -18.63 -4.69 -0.34
N ILE A 270 -19.35 -3.67 0.13
CA ILE A 270 -19.57 -3.45 1.56
C ILE A 270 -20.56 -4.46 2.12
N GLU A 271 -21.55 -4.90 1.34
CA GLU A 271 -22.45 -6.01 1.69
C GLU A 271 -21.69 -7.26 2.15
N ILE A 272 -20.56 -7.56 1.51
CA ILE A 272 -19.71 -8.71 1.87
C ILE A 272 -19.08 -8.53 3.25
N LEU A 273 -18.78 -7.30 3.67
CA LEU A 273 -18.14 -7.01 4.95
C LEU A 273 -19.06 -7.31 6.15
N LYS A 274 -20.38 -7.46 5.92
CA LYS A 274 -21.32 -7.95 6.94
C LYS A 274 -20.94 -9.34 7.47
N GLU A 275 -20.24 -10.15 6.67
CA GLU A 275 -19.75 -11.47 7.05
C GLU A 275 -18.48 -11.44 7.92
N SER A 276 -17.97 -10.25 8.29
CA SER A 276 -16.77 -10.04 9.10
C SER A 276 -17.12 -9.51 10.51
N PRO A 277 -17.69 -10.32 11.42
CA PRO A 277 -18.31 -9.83 12.65
C PRO A 277 -17.35 -9.19 13.66
N ASN A 278 -16.05 -9.48 13.55
CA ASN A 278 -15.02 -8.97 14.46
C ASN A 278 -14.38 -7.66 13.98
N LEU A 279 -14.85 -7.11 12.85
CA LEU A 279 -14.28 -5.91 12.26
C LEU A 279 -14.53 -4.69 13.16
N LYS A 280 -13.47 -3.95 13.48
CA LYS A 280 -13.49 -2.78 14.38
C LYS A 280 -12.97 -1.52 13.72
N VAL A 281 -12.00 -1.66 12.83
CA VAL A 281 -11.36 -0.55 12.11
C VAL A 281 -11.61 -0.76 10.63
N LEU A 282 -12.26 0.21 9.99
CA LEU A 282 -12.57 0.19 8.58
C LEU A 282 -12.14 1.51 7.94
N ARG A 283 -11.16 1.46 7.04
CA ARG A 283 -10.70 2.63 6.28
C ARG A 283 -10.82 2.37 4.78
N LEU A 284 -11.67 3.14 4.11
CA LEU A 284 -12.11 2.90 2.73
C LEU A 284 -11.81 4.08 1.81
N SER A 285 -10.70 4.74 2.03
CA SER A 285 -10.40 6.04 1.45
C SER A 285 -10.28 6.01 -0.07
N LYS A 286 -10.75 7.08 -0.72
CA LYS A 286 -10.73 7.25 -2.19
C LYS A 286 -11.51 6.17 -2.96
N ASN A 287 -12.56 5.59 -2.37
CA ASN A 287 -13.50 4.78 -3.11
C ASN A 287 -14.66 5.67 -3.59
N TYR A 288 -14.49 6.28 -4.77
CA TYR A 288 -15.38 7.31 -5.30
C TYR A 288 -16.79 6.80 -5.63
N ASP A 289 -16.96 5.50 -5.88
CA ASP A 289 -18.25 4.87 -6.19
C ASP A 289 -19.00 4.40 -4.93
N LEU A 290 -18.42 4.59 -3.74
CA LEU A 290 -19.05 4.25 -2.47
C LEU A 290 -20.00 5.36 -2.01
N SER A 291 -21.30 5.09 -2.11
CA SER A 291 -22.35 6.03 -1.64
C SER A 291 -22.56 5.96 -0.13
N GLY A 292 -22.28 4.79 0.45
CA GLY A 292 -22.38 4.50 1.88
C GLY A 292 -23.75 3.97 2.31
N SER A 293 -24.60 3.54 1.37
CA SER A 293 -25.99 3.12 1.59
C SER A 293 -26.20 1.87 2.44
N VAL A 294 -25.15 1.10 2.68
CA VAL A 294 -25.19 -0.18 3.41
C VAL A 294 -24.19 -0.22 4.56
N LEU A 295 -23.47 0.90 4.80
CA LEU A 295 -22.42 0.97 5.81
C LEU A 295 -23.00 0.88 7.23
N GLU A 296 -24.20 1.39 7.46
CA GLU A 296 -24.89 1.37 8.75
C GLU A 296 -25.24 -0.04 9.25
N GLU A 297 -25.26 -1.02 8.33
CA GLU A 297 -25.54 -2.43 8.64
C GLU A 297 -24.28 -3.22 9.04
N LEU A 298 -23.10 -2.59 8.99
CA LEU A 298 -21.86 -3.24 9.39
C LEU A 298 -21.83 -3.52 10.91
N PRO A 299 -21.03 -4.52 11.34
CA PRO A 299 -20.82 -4.80 12.77
C PRO A 299 -20.23 -3.59 13.49
N ALA A 300 -20.18 -3.60 14.82
CA ALA A 300 -19.86 -2.45 15.66
C ALA A 300 -18.45 -1.84 15.41
N ILE A 301 -18.34 -1.04 14.35
CA ILE A 301 -17.13 -0.32 13.96
C ILE A 301 -16.81 0.74 15.02
N GLU A 302 -15.58 0.72 15.49
CA GLU A 302 -15.02 1.68 16.46
C GLU A 302 -14.28 2.82 15.73
N GLU A 303 -13.69 2.52 14.56
CA GLU A 303 -12.99 3.51 13.72
C GLU A 303 -13.42 3.38 12.26
N LEU A 304 -13.95 4.48 11.71
CA LEU A 304 -14.40 4.57 10.33
C LEU A 304 -13.71 5.73 9.62
N SER A 305 -13.02 5.43 8.52
CA SER A 305 -12.52 6.44 7.57
C SER A 305 -13.15 6.25 6.21
N LEU A 306 -13.81 7.31 5.74
CA LEU A 306 -14.42 7.43 4.42
C LEU A 306 -13.78 8.60 3.64
N TYR A 307 -12.51 8.90 3.96
CA TYR A 307 -11.76 9.99 3.37
C TYR A 307 -11.91 9.99 1.84
N SER A 308 -12.34 11.11 1.26
CA SER A 308 -12.51 11.28 -0.19
C SER A 308 -13.47 10.29 -0.87
N CYS A 309 -14.47 9.76 -0.15
CA CYS A 309 -15.58 8.99 -0.74
C CYS A 309 -16.79 9.88 -1.08
N SER A 310 -17.64 9.43 -2.01
CA SER A 310 -18.87 10.12 -2.45
C SER A 310 -20.06 9.90 -1.50
N LEU A 311 -19.81 10.05 -0.19
CA LEU A 311 -20.74 9.75 0.88
C LEU A 311 -21.98 10.66 0.86
N GLN A 312 -23.16 10.07 0.82
CA GLN A 312 -24.41 10.84 0.90
C GLN A 312 -24.70 11.31 2.34
N PRO A 313 -25.19 12.55 2.54
CA PRO A 313 -25.51 13.07 3.88
C PRO A 313 -26.52 12.25 4.68
N THR A 314 -27.49 11.64 4.00
CA THR A 314 -28.49 10.75 4.61
C THR A 314 -27.84 9.48 5.13
N CYS A 315 -27.00 8.84 4.33
CA CYS A 315 -26.26 7.64 4.74
C CYS A 315 -25.36 7.93 5.95
N LEU A 316 -24.66 9.07 5.99
CA LEU A 316 -23.87 9.43 7.17
C LEU A 316 -24.74 9.59 8.43
N LYS A 317 -25.97 10.12 8.31
CA LYS A 317 -26.90 10.18 9.43
C LYS A 317 -27.25 8.78 9.92
N ASP A 318 -27.55 7.85 9.02
CA ASP A 318 -27.93 6.48 9.36
C ASP A 318 -26.75 5.73 10.00
N ILE A 319 -25.53 5.91 9.49
CA ILE A 319 -24.28 5.44 10.11
C ILE A 319 -24.16 5.97 11.54
N CYS A 320 -24.34 7.27 11.77
CA CYS A 320 -24.25 7.87 13.10
C CYS A 320 -25.34 7.32 14.05
N VAL A 321 -26.52 7.00 13.52
CA VAL A 321 -27.62 6.41 14.29
C VAL A 321 -27.29 4.98 14.68
N SER A 322 -26.76 4.17 13.76
CA SER A 322 -26.47 2.75 14.00
C SER A 322 -25.20 2.53 14.83
N MET A 323 -24.07 3.15 14.45
CA MET A 323 -22.74 2.91 15.03
C MET A 323 -22.49 3.67 16.33
N LYS A 324 -23.16 3.29 17.42
CA LYS A 324 -23.02 3.96 18.73
C LYS A 324 -21.64 3.78 19.39
N GLY A 325 -20.89 2.77 18.97
CA GLY A 325 -19.52 2.47 19.43
C GLY A 325 -18.44 3.31 18.76
N LEU A 326 -18.77 4.17 17.79
CA LEU A 326 -17.80 4.88 16.99
C LEU A 326 -16.98 5.89 17.84
N ARG A 327 -15.65 5.73 17.80
CA ARG A 327 -14.65 6.55 18.53
C ARG A 327 -13.82 7.42 17.59
N VAL A 328 -13.60 6.97 16.36
CA VAL A 328 -12.85 7.70 15.34
C VAL A 328 -13.67 7.79 14.06
N LEU A 329 -13.87 9.01 13.56
CA LEU A 329 -14.56 9.26 12.28
C LEU A 329 -13.73 10.21 11.43
N ASP A 330 -13.41 9.78 10.22
CA ASP A 330 -12.80 10.61 9.18
C ASP A 330 -13.70 10.69 7.95
N VAL A 331 -14.18 11.91 7.68
CA VAL A 331 -15.00 12.25 6.50
C VAL A 331 -14.42 13.48 5.79
N ARG A 332 -13.09 13.67 5.87
CA ARG A 332 -12.40 14.70 5.09
C ARG A 332 -12.61 14.42 3.59
N ARG A 333 -12.75 15.49 2.81
CA ARG A 333 -13.03 15.47 1.36
C ARG A 333 -14.28 14.68 0.94
N CYS A 334 -15.26 14.56 1.83
CA CYS A 334 -16.61 14.15 1.47
C CYS A 334 -17.43 15.40 1.11
N ASP A 335 -17.31 15.85 -0.13
CA ASP A 335 -17.77 17.19 -0.57
C ASP A 335 -19.29 17.36 -0.54
N MET A 336 -20.03 16.25 -0.56
CA MET A 336 -21.50 16.24 -0.52
C MET A 336 -22.07 16.52 0.88
N LEU A 337 -21.23 16.51 1.93
CA LEU A 337 -21.69 16.66 3.31
C LEU A 337 -22.20 18.08 3.61
N ASN A 338 -23.37 18.12 4.26
CA ASN A 338 -24.08 19.35 4.58
C ASN A 338 -24.33 19.50 6.10
N THR A 339 -24.94 20.62 6.49
CA THR A 339 -25.27 20.93 7.90
C THR A 339 -26.07 19.82 8.60
N MET A 340 -26.93 19.09 7.87
CA MET A 340 -27.73 18.00 8.44
C MET A 340 -26.83 16.84 8.90
N ALA A 341 -25.84 16.48 8.08
CA ALA A 341 -24.87 15.45 8.41
C ALA A 341 -24.07 15.80 9.67
N PHE A 342 -23.56 17.04 9.77
CA PHE A 342 -22.83 17.47 10.98
C PHE A 342 -23.70 17.49 12.24
N LYS A 343 -24.99 17.86 12.12
CA LYS A 343 -25.94 17.72 13.24
C LYS A 343 -26.16 16.26 13.62
N ALA A 344 -26.20 15.35 12.67
CA ALA A 344 -26.36 13.93 12.94
C ALA A 344 -25.16 13.38 13.73
N ILE A 345 -23.93 13.75 13.35
CA ILE A 345 -22.71 13.42 14.11
C ILE A 345 -22.84 13.93 15.56
N ALA A 346 -23.09 15.23 15.73
CA ALA A 346 -23.15 15.87 17.04
C ALA A 346 -24.22 15.25 17.97
N ASN A 347 -25.37 14.86 17.42
CA ASN A 347 -26.47 14.33 18.22
C ASN A 347 -26.30 12.85 18.60
N ASN A 348 -25.68 12.05 17.73
CA ASN A 348 -25.70 10.59 17.84
C ASN A 348 -24.36 9.95 18.22
N CYS A 349 -23.21 10.52 17.82
CA CYS A 349 -21.89 9.93 18.04
C CYS A 349 -21.32 10.28 19.42
N ARG A 350 -21.97 9.81 20.50
CA ARG A 350 -21.64 10.19 21.88
C ARG A 350 -20.31 9.66 22.40
N ASN A 351 -19.72 8.67 21.74
CA ASN A 351 -18.41 8.10 22.10
C ASN A 351 -17.25 8.62 21.23
N LEU A 352 -17.51 9.58 20.34
CA LEU A 352 -16.51 10.05 19.38
C LEU A 352 -15.40 10.84 20.10
N GLU A 353 -14.17 10.35 19.96
CA GLU A 353 -12.94 10.92 20.53
C GLU A 353 -12.13 11.66 19.49
N THR A 354 -12.14 11.17 18.25
CA THR A 354 -11.42 11.77 17.12
C THR A 354 -12.37 12.04 15.96
N LEU A 355 -12.41 13.28 15.51
CA LEU A 355 -13.19 13.69 14.35
C LEU A 355 -12.29 14.42 13.34
N LYS A 356 -12.32 13.98 12.09
CA LYS A 356 -11.64 14.64 10.97
C LYS A 356 -12.66 15.04 9.91
N ILE A 357 -12.72 16.32 9.55
CA ILE A 357 -13.69 16.86 8.57
C ILE A 357 -13.04 17.87 7.61
N SER A 358 -13.65 18.03 6.43
CA SER A 358 -13.42 19.19 5.58
C SER A 358 -14.44 20.29 5.87
N CYS A 359 -13.95 21.52 5.95
CA CYS A 359 -14.74 22.71 6.24
C CYS A 359 -15.04 23.46 4.93
N TYR A 360 -16.23 23.19 4.38
CA TYR A 360 -16.82 23.89 3.25
C TYR A 360 -17.80 24.99 3.72
N LYS A 361 -18.76 25.36 2.87
CA LYS A 361 -19.82 26.36 3.14
C LYS A 361 -20.81 25.94 4.25
N SER A 362 -20.97 24.64 4.47
CA SER A 362 -21.93 24.07 5.43
C SER A 362 -21.66 24.49 6.88
N ARG A 363 -22.71 24.44 7.73
CA ARG A 363 -22.57 24.71 9.18
C ARG A 363 -22.16 23.45 9.93
N TYR A 364 -21.00 23.48 10.56
CA TYR A 364 -20.36 22.36 11.26
C TYR A 364 -20.08 22.67 12.75
N GLU A 365 -20.39 23.87 13.24
CA GLU A 365 -20.08 24.31 14.61
C GLU A 365 -20.71 23.41 15.68
N CYS A 366 -21.82 22.75 15.36
CA CYS A 366 -22.51 21.82 16.26
C CYS A 366 -21.64 20.62 16.69
N ILE A 367 -20.57 20.28 15.97
CA ILE A 367 -19.65 19.21 16.37
C ILE A 367 -18.92 19.53 17.68
N ALA A 368 -18.81 20.80 18.07
CA ALA A 368 -18.24 21.21 19.36
C ALA A 368 -19.12 20.83 20.57
N LYS A 369 -20.24 20.12 20.35
CA LYS A 369 -21.10 19.57 21.41
C LYS A 369 -20.83 18.08 21.68
N LEU A 370 -19.86 17.48 20.98
CA LEU A 370 -19.52 16.07 21.12
C LEU A 370 -18.84 15.80 22.47
N PRO A 371 -19.46 15.06 23.39
CA PRO A 371 -19.08 15.07 24.80
C PRO A 371 -17.69 14.49 25.08
N LYS A 372 -17.16 13.58 24.23
CA LYS A 372 -15.86 12.92 24.43
C LYS A 372 -14.78 13.36 23.44
N LEU A 373 -15.01 14.41 22.66
CA LEU A 373 -14.08 14.87 21.64
C LEU A 373 -12.75 15.30 22.26
N LYS A 374 -11.66 14.68 21.83
CA LYS A 374 -10.28 14.95 22.25
C LYS A 374 -9.40 15.44 21.10
N ASN A 375 -9.64 14.91 19.90
CA ASN A 375 -8.83 15.20 18.71
C ASN A 375 -9.74 15.72 17.60
N LEU A 376 -9.44 16.92 17.10
CA LEU A 376 -10.16 17.52 15.98
C LEU A 376 -9.19 17.89 14.86
N GLU A 377 -9.46 17.39 13.65
CA GLU A 377 -8.75 17.79 12.44
C GLU A 377 -9.71 18.45 11.45
N LEU A 378 -9.34 19.66 11.02
CA LEU A 378 -10.12 20.49 10.12
C LEU A 378 -9.31 20.76 8.85
N VAL A 379 -9.85 20.41 7.70
CA VAL A 379 -9.31 20.80 6.38
C VAL A 379 -10.15 21.96 5.84
N ALA A 380 -9.64 23.17 5.98
CA ALA A 380 -10.28 24.41 5.57
C ALA A 380 -10.02 24.69 4.08
N GLU A 381 -11.06 24.54 3.28
CA GLU A 381 -11.07 24.91 1.86
C GLU A 381 -11.52 26.38 1.67
N ILE A 382 -12.13 26.95 2.70
CA ILE A 382 -12.53 28.36 2.78
C ILE A 382 -12.09 28.96 4.12
N SER A 383 -12.14 30.29 4.24
CA SER A 383 -11.91 30.98 5.51
C SER A 383 -12.83 30.44 6.60
N MET A 384 -12.26 30.07 7.74
CA MET A 384 -13.01 29.47 8.84
C MET A 384 -13.72 30.53 9.67
N ARG A 385 -14.96 30.21 10.03
CA ARG A 385 -15.81 31.09 10.82
C ARG A 385 -15.51 30.95 12.33
N PRO A 386 -15.61 32.03 13.12
CA PRO A 386 -15.23 32.02 14.53
C PRO A 386 -16.14 31.19 15.43
N GLU A 387 -17.39 30.93 15.02
CA GLU A 387 -18.40 30.30 15.86
C GLU A 387 -18.01 28.88 16.30
N LEU A 388 -17.28 28.12 15.47
CA LEU A 388 -16.75 26.83 15.89
C LEU A 388 -15.80 26.98 17.09
N PHE A 389 -14.86 27.93 17.02
CA PHE A 389 -13.86 28.12 18.07
C PHE A 389 -14.47 28.68 19.35
N ILE A 390 -15.50 29.52 19.23
CA ILE A 390 -16.29 30.00 20.38
C ILE A 390 -16.93 28.82 21.10
N GLU A 391 -17.61 27.93 20.36
CA GLU A 391 -18.26 26.75 20.96
C GLU A 391 -17.24 25.74 21.50
N LEU A 392 -16.10 25.53 20.83
CA LEU A 392 -15.00 24.70 21.35
C LEU A 392 -14.43 25.24 22.66
N ALA A 393 -14.19 26.56 22.74
CA ALA A 393 -13.72 27.19 23.96
C ALA A 393 -14.75 27.08 25.11
N LYS A 394 -16.04 27.04 24.79
CA LYS A 394 -17.13 26.91 25.76
C LYS A 394 -17.30 25.48 26.27
N HIS A 395 -17.19 24.48 25.40
CA HIS A 395 -17.53 23.09 25.71
C HIS A 395 -16.32 22.18 25.95
N HIS A 396 -15.14 22.56 25.45
CA HIS A 396 -13.96 21.70 25.40
C HIS A 396 -12.66 22.38 25.84
N SER A 397 -12.74 23.48 26.61
CA SER A 397 -11.58 24.18 27.18
C SER A 397 -10.60 23.22 27.88
N ASP A 398 -11.15 22.27 28.62
CA ASP A 398 -10.41 21.35 29.48
C ASP A 398 -10.45 19.90 28.98
N GLN A 399 -10.83 19.67 27.73
CA GLN A 399 -10.91 18.31 27.17
C GLN A 399 -10.16 18.14 25.85
N LEU A 400 -10.15 19.16 24.99
CA LEU A 400 -9.53 19.02 23.68
C LEU A 400 -8.01 18.91 23.83
N GLU A 401 -7.44 17.79 23.40
CA GLU A 401 -6.01 17.48 23.53
C GLU A 401 -5.25 17.81 22.24
N ALA A 402 -5.88 17.63 21.07
CA ALA A 402 -5.26 17.91 19.78
C ALA A 402 -6.20 18.68 18.84
N LEU A 403 -5.67 19.74 18.23
CA LEU A 403 -6.34 20.53 17.19
C LEU A 403 -5.41 20.71 16.00
N THR A 404 -5.79 20.14 14.87
CA THR A 404 -5.10 20.29 13.59
C THR A 404 -5.99 21.06 12.63
N ILE A 405 -5.43 22.10 12.02
CA ILE A 405 -6.11 22.96 11.06
C ILE A 405 -5.22 23.05 9.82
N LYS A 406 -5.70 22.56 8.68
CA LYS A 406 -4.99 22.60 7.40
C LYS A 406 -5.74 23.52 6.45
N GLY A 407 -5.07 24.47 5.81
CA GLY A 407 -5.69 25.34 4.81
C GLY A 407 -5.09 26.75 4.80
N HIS A 408 -5.32 27.47 3.70
CA HIS A 408 -4.86 28.84 3.53
C HIS A 408 -5.70 29.81 4.38
N ASN A 409 -5.07 30.71 5.12
CA ASN A 409 -5.72 31.72 5.97
C ASN A 409 -6.73 31.15 7.00
N CYS A 410 -6.44 29.96 7.52
CA CYS A 410 -7.31 29.29 8.48
C CYS A 410 -7.26 29.94 9.90
N ILE A 411 -6.18 30.68 10.19
CA ILE A 411 -6.00 31.41 11.44
C ILE A 411 -6.24 32.90 11.22
N ASN A 412 -7.04 33.53 12.08
CA ASN A 412 -7.24 34.98 12.13
C ASN A 412 -7.36 35.45 13.61
N SER A 413 -7.48 36.76 13.82
CA SER A 413 -7.56 37.37 15.16
C SER A 413 -8.74 36.83 15.99
N GLU A 414 -9.91 36.65 15.38
CA GLU A 414 -11.11 36.17 16.05
C GLU A 414 -10.96 34.72 16.52
N ASN A 415 -10.45 33.85 15.65
CA ASN A 415 -10.32 32.42 15.93
C ASN A 415 -9.22 32.18 16.98
N ILE A 416 -8.08 32.88 16.92
CA ILE A 416 -6.98 32.74 17.91
C ILE A 416 -7.40 33.17 19.30
N SER A 417 -8.23 34.21 19.41
CA SER A 417 -8.74 34.67 20.71
C SER A 417 -9.51 33.58 21.46
N ASN A 418 -10.10 32.62 20.73
CA ASN A 418 -10.82 31.50 21.29
C ASN A 418 -9.95 30.25 21.41
N ILE A 419 -9.07 29.96 20.44
CA ILE A 419 -8.15 28.81 20.51
C ILE A 419 -7.28 28.87 21.77
N ARG A 420 -6.78 30.05 22.16
CA ARG A 420 -5.94 30.19 23.36
C ARG A 420 -6.64 29.85 24.69
N LYS A 421 -7.97 29.71 24.68
CA LYS A 421 -8.79 29.31 25.84
C LYS A 421 -8.81 27.79 26.04
N LEU A 422 -8.32 27.00 25.08
CA LEU A 422 -8.24 25.54 25.14
C LEU A 422 -7.05 25.09 26.00
N LYS A 423 -7.19 25.15 27.33
CA LYS A 423 -6.09 25.00 28.28
C LYS A 423 -5.46 23.61 28.34
N ASN A 424 -6.20 22.57 27.97
CA ASN A 424 -5.69 21.19 27.91
C ASN A 424 -5.13 20.79 26.53
N LEU A 425 -5.00 21.74 25.59
CA LEU A 425 -4.45 21.47 24.27
C LEU A 425 -2.95 21.15 24.36
N LYS A 426 -2.59 19.91 23.98
CA LYS A 426 -1.21 19.40 23.95
C LYS A 426 -0.60 19.51 22.55
N ILE A 427 -1.42 19.35 21.52
CA ILE A 427 -0.97 19.35 20.12
C ILE A 427 -1.76 20.42 19.35
N PHE A 428 -1.04 21.38 18.78
CA PHE A 428 -1.62 22.37 17.89
C PHE A 428 -0.86 22.41 16.57
N ARG A 429 -1.59 22.17 15.47
CA ARG A 429 -1.02 22.19 14.12
C ARG A 429 -1.82 23.13 13.24
N CYS A 430 -1.17 24.09 12.62
CA CYS A 430 -1.79 25.06 11.71
C CYS A 430 -0.92 25.37 10.48
N SER A 431 -0.28 24.34 9.94
CA SER A 431 0.65 24.44 8.81
C SER A 431 0.04 25.16 7.60
N GLN A 432 0.88 25.90 6.87
CA GLN A 432 0.54 26.66 5.66
C GLN A 432 -0.46 27.81 5.88
N SER A 433 -0.65 28.24 7.13
CA SER A 433 -1.43 29.43 7.43
C SER A 433 -0.61 30.70 7.17
N SER A 434 -0.74 31.27 5.97
CA SER A 434 -0.10 32.54 5.58
C SER A 434 -0.47 33.73 6.48
N ALA A 435 -1.62 33.66 7.15
CA ALA A 435 -2.08 34.72 8.04
C ALA A 435 -1.36 34.69 9.41
N LEU A 436 -0.85 33.54 9.85
CA LEU A 436 -0.21 33.40 11.16
C LEU A 436 1.04 34.30 11.26
N ASN A 437 1.05 35.19 12.26
CA ASN A 437 2.11 36.16 12.49
C ASN A 437 2.60 36.15 13.95
N ASN A 438 3.67 36.91 14.23
CA ASN A 438 4.28 37.01 15.56
C ASN A 438 3.28 37.43 16.66
N MET A 439 2.34 38.34 16.37
CA MET A 439 1.34 38.77 17.35
C MET A 439 0.43 37.62 17.78
N TRP A 440 -0.04 36.81 16.83
CA TRP A 440 -0.92 35.69 17.12
C TRP A 440 -0.16 34.51 17.73
N LEU A 441 1.09 34.29 17.33
CA LEU A 441 1.97 33.30 17.97
C LEU A 441 2.20 33.62 19.45
N ARG A 442 2.39 34.90 19.80
CA ARG A 442 2.45 35.35 21.20
C ARG A 442 1.16 35.03 21.97
N GLN A 443 -0.01 35.11 21.34
CA GLN A 443 -1.29 34.77 21.99
C GLN A 443 -1.43 33.26 22.23
N LEU A 444 -0.87 32.42 21.35
CA LEU A 444 -0.83 30.98 21.53
C LEU A 444 0.05 30.54 22.71
N SER A 445 0.91 31.43 23.22
CA SER A 445 1.71 31.12 24.42
C SER A 445 0.88 30.92 25.70
N ASP A 446 -0.40 31.31 25.69
CA ASP A 446 -1.35 31.06 26.79
C ASP A 446 -1.80 29.58 26.87
N LEU A 447 -1.41 28.75 25.90
CA LEU A 447 -1.60 27.29 25.88
C LEU A 447 -0.49 26.60 26.69
N SER A 448 -0.62 26.64 28.01
CA SER A 448 0.41 26.14 28.94
C SER A 448 0.62 24.62 28.90
N ALA A 449 -0.35 23.86 28.39
CA ALA A 449 -0.26 22.42 28.23
C ALA A 449 0.43 21.97 26.93
N LEU A 450 0.77 22.90 26.02
CA LEU A 450 1.23 22.55 24.68
C LEU A 450 2.59 21.81 24.70
N GLU A 451 2.61 20.65 24.06
CA GLU A 451 3.76 19.76 23.90
C GLU A 451 4.28 19.75 22.47
N GLU A 452 3.39 19.95 21.48
CA GLU A 452 3.73 20.00 20.06
C GLU A 452 3.09 21.20 19.37
N LEU A 453 3.92 21.97 18.66
CA LEU A 453 3.50 23.05 17.76
C LEU A 453 3.98 22.76 16.34
N ASP A 454 3.04 22.71 15.39
CA ASP A 454 3.35 22.66 13.96
C ASP A 454 2.85 23.93 13.26
N ILE A 455 3.80 24.73 12.77
CA ILE A 455 3.59 25.96 12.01
C ILE A 455 4.33 25.88 10.66
N ALA A 456 4.55 24.68 10.14
CA ALA A 456 5.29 24.49 8.90
C ALA A 456 4.68 25.31 7.75
N GLY A 457 5.50 26.04 7.01
CA GLY A 457 5.09 26.88 5.89
C GLY A 457 4.36 28.17 6.29
N CYS A 458 4.32 28.54 7.57
CA CYS A 458 3.84 29.85 8.00
C CYS A 458 4.94 30.90 7.73
N GLU A 459 4.73 31.76 6.72
CA GLU A 459 5.75 32.71 6.26
C GLU A 459 5.83 33.98 7.14
N GLY A 460 4.81 34.32 7.91
CA GLY A 460 4.74 35.54 8.74
C GLY A 460 5.41 35.44 10.12
N ILE A 461 6.17 34.37 10.39
CA ILE A 461 6.83 34.14 11.68
C ILE A 461 8.33 34.44 11.59
N ALA A 462 8.80 35.36 12.43
CA ALA A 462 10.22 35.71 12.57
C ALA A 462 10.79 35.19 13.91
N ASN A 463 12.11 35.24 14.05
CA ASN A 463 12.82 34.75 15.25
C ASN A 463 12.22 35.30 16.55
N SER A 464 11.99 36.62 16.62
CA SER A 464 11.48 37.29 17.83
C SER A 464 10.14 36.72 18.29
N GLY A 465 9.17 36.56 17.39
CA GLY A 465 7.85 36.01 17.74
C GLY A 465 7.91 34.56 18.23
N LEU A 466 8.80 33.76 17.64
CA LEU A 466 8.99 32.37 18.05
C LEU A 466 9.71 32.25 19.41
N LEU A 467 10.71 33.09 19.66
CA LEU A 467 11.39 33.17 20.95
C LEU A 467 10.44 33.60 22.08
N ASP A 468 9.61 34.61 21.83
CA ASP A 468 8.59 35.05 22.80
C ASP A 468 7.62 33.92 23.18
N PHE A 469 7.24 33.11 22.20
CA PHE A 469 6.41 31.93 22.43
C PHE A 469 7.14 30.85 23.25
N LEU A 470 8.37 30.51 22.86
CA LEU A 470 9.19 29.49 23.52
C LEU A 470 9.55 29.83 24.97
N GLY A 471 9.73 31.12 25.27
CA GLY A 471 9.97 31.60 26.63
C GLY A 471 8.83 31.30 27.61
N LYS A 472 7.59 31.19 27.11
CA LYS A 472 6.40 30.92 27.91
C LYS A 472 5.93 29.46 27.84
N SER A 473 6.11 28.79 26.70
CA SER A 473 5.61 27.43 26.47
C SER A 473 6.50 26.38 27.13
N ARG A 474 6.35 26.17 28.45
CA ARG A 474 7.25 25.33 29.27
C ARG A 474 7.17 23.82 29.04
N LYS A 475 6.12 23.32 28.39
CA LYS A 475 5.94 21.88 28.14
C LYS A 475 6.33 21.45 26.72
N LEU A 476 6.62 22.39 25.83
CA LEU A 476 6.90 22.11 24.42
C LEU A 476 8.11 21.17 24.26
N ARG A 477 7.90 20.07 23.53
CA ARG A 477 8.89 19.03 23.22
C ARG A 477 9.11 18.86 21.72
N ARG A 478 8.15 19.27 20.89
CA ARG A 478 8.24 19.20 19.43
C ARG A 478 7.83 20.53 18.80
N LEU A 479 8.67 21.02 17.90
CA LEU A 479 8.43 22.23 17.13
C LEU A 479 8.69 21.95 15.65
N ASN A 480 7.67 22.11 14.81
CA ASN A 480 7.81 22.00 13.36
C ASN A 480 7.76 23.40 12.72
N ILE A 481 8.90 23.81 12.16
CA ILE A 481 9.12 25.09 11.47
C ILE A 481 9.61 24.86 10.03
N ILE A 482 9.33 23.67 9.47
CA ILE A 482 9.64 23.33 8.08
C ILE A 482 9.11 24.43 7.16
N ARG A 483 9.92 24.90 6.20
CA ARG A 483 9.55 25.93 5.22
C ARG A 483 9.15 27.30 5.82
N CYS A 484 9.50 27.60 7.07
CA CYS A 484 9.41 28.95 7.63
C CYS A 484 10.62 29.78 7.22
N LYS A 485 10.50 30.53 6.11
CA LYS A 485 11.62 31.21 5.45
C LYS A 485 12.14 32.48 6.15
N GLN A 486 11.33 33.09 7.01
CA GLN A 486 11.71 34.30 7.76
C GLN A 486 12.53 34.00 9.03
N LEU A 487 12.74 32.72 9.35
CA LEU A 487 13.60 32.32 10.46
C LEU A 487 15.06 32.34 10.02
N THR A 488 15.97 32.73 10.91
CA THR A 488 17.41 32.77 10.64
C THR A 488 18.17 31.96 11.68
N GLU A 489 19.48 31.87 11.53
CA GLU A 489 20.35 30.94 12.28
C GLU A 489 20.62 31.41 13.71
N GLU A 490 20.52 32.72 13.93
CA GLU A 490 20.54 33.35 15.26
C GLU A 490 19.53 32.69 16.20
N LEU A 491 18.40 32.22 15.66
CA LEU A 491 17.36 31.52 16.40
C LEU A 491 17.90 30.29 17.13
N VAL A 492 18.84 29.53 16.54
CA VAL A 492 19.29 28.24 17.10
C VAL A 492 19.95 28.45 18.47
N LEU A 493 20.83 29.44 18.57
CA LEU A 493 21.52 29.77 19.82
C LEU A 493 20.54 30.24 20.89
N ASP A 494 19.57 31.07 20.51
CA ASP A 494 18.59 31.61 21.45
C ASP A 494 17.59 30.55 21.92
N ILE A 495 17.17 29.64 21.03
CA ILE A 495 16.41 28.45 21.43
C ILE A 495 17.22 27.63 22.42
N TYR A 496 18.50 27.34 22.13
CA TYR A 496 19.34 26.56 23.05
C TYR A 496 19.42 27.19 24.43
N LYS A 497 19.63 28.52 24.54
CA LYS A 497 19.66 29.23 25.83
C LYS A 497 18.36 29.03 26.61
N ILE A 498 17.21 29.20 25.96
CA ILE A 498 15.89 29.04 26.60
C ILE A 498 15.68 27.59 27.07
N ILE A 499 15.99 26.62 26.21
CA ILE A 499 15.72 25.20 26.45
C ILE A 499 16.69 24.61 27.49
N LYS A 500 17.95 25.07 27.51
CA LYS A 500 18.93 24.73 28.54
C LYS A 500 18.44 25.13 29.94
N ILE A 501 17.88 26.33 30.09
CA ILE A 501 17.30 26.79 31.37
C ILE A 501 16.11 25.92 31.78
N ARG A 502 15.33 25.43 30.82
CA ARG A 502 14.18 24.55 31.07
C ARG A 502 14.57 23.11 31.42
N ALA A 503 15.82 22.71 31.18
CA ALA A 503 16.32 21.34 31.33
C ALA A 503 15.39 20.29 30.65
N GLN A 504 14.82 20.64 29.50
CA GLN A 504 13.90 19.79 28.74
C GLN A 504 14.44 19.57 27.34
N ARG A 505 14.27 18.38 26.77
CA ARG A 505 14.62 18.14 25.36
C ARG A 505 13.57 18.71 24.41
N LEU A 506 14.02 19.46 23.41
CA LEU A 506 13.20 19.96 22.30
C LEU A 506 13.70 19.37 20.97
N LEU A 507 12.77 18.77 20.22
CA LEU A 507 12.98 18.39 18.82
C LEU A 507 12.44 19.48 17.91
N VAL A 508 13.30 20.02 17.04
CA VAL A 508 12.96 21.02 16.03
C VAL A 508 13.09 20.40 14.64
N LEU A 509 12.02 20.47 13.85
CA LEU A 509 12.03 20.10 12.42
C LEU A 509 12.16 21.38 11.60
N ALA A 510 13.27 21.52 10.86
CA ALA A 510 13.69 22.78 10.24
C ALA A 510 13.98 22.69 8.73
N TYR A 511 13.61 21.59 8.07
CA TYR A 511 13.81 21.42 6.62
C TYR A 511 13.26 22.60 5.81
N GLY A 512 14.10 23.19 4.97
CA GLY A 512 13.73 24.30 4.09
C GLY A 512 13.29 25.59 4.81
N SER A 513 13.56 25.71 6.11
CA SER A 513 13.48 26.99 6.83
C SER A 513 14.64 27.90 6.43
N GLY A 514 14.65 29.16 6.86
CA GLY A 514 15.76 30.08 6.59
C GLY A 514 17.03 29.81 7.42
N ILE A 515 17.06 28.74 8.23
CA ILE A 515 18.26 28.26 8.91
C ILE A 515 19.06 27.39 7.91
N THR A 516 20.07 27.97 7.22
CA THR A 516 20.64 27.35 6.00
C THR A 516 22.16 27.13 6.01
N THR A 517 22.92 27.88 6.80
CA THR A 517 24.38 27.98 6.79
C THR A 517 25.04 27.50 8.08
N ILE A 518 24.27 27.07 9.07
CA ILE A 518 24.81 26.65 10.36
C ILE A 518 25.60 25.32 10.21
N ASP A 519 26.77 25.23 10.84
CA ASP A 519 27.57 24.02 10.81
C ASP A 519 26.86 22.90 11.60
N ARG A 520 26.65 21.76 10.95
CA ARG A 520 26.06 20.57 11.59
C ARG A 520 26.89 20.04 12.75
N ASN A 521 28.20 20.25 12.74
CA ASN A 521 29.08 19.91 13.87
C ASN A 521 28.86 20.84 15.06
N GLU A 522 28.58 22.12 14.81
CA GLU A 522 28.24 23.07 15.87
C GLU A 522 26.90 22.73 16.53
N ILE A 523 25.91 22.27 15.75
CA ILE A 523 24.62 21.81 16.28
C ILE A 523 24.79 20.63 17.25
N ARG A 524 25.77 19.74 17.03
CA ARG A 524 26.05 18.62 17.94
C ARG A 524 26.43 19.10 19.34
N ASN A 525 26.97 20.30 19.49
CA ASN A 525 27.28 20.86 20.81
C ASN A 525 26.02 21.16 21.64
N TYR A 526 24.85 21.25 21.00
CA TYR A 526 23.57 21.53 21.65
C TYR A 526 22.72 20.27 21.88
N SER A 527 23.19 19.09 21.47
CA SER A 527 22.38 17.86 21.34
C SER A 527 21.83 17.29 22.65
N GLU A 528 22.39 17.70 23.79
CA GLU A 528 21.89 17.30 25.11
C GLU A 528 20.43 17.72 25.32
N PHE A 529 20.10 18.93 24.87
CA PHE A 529 18.79 19.58 25.08
C PHE A 529 18.06 19.94 23.78
N LEU A 530 18.78 20.17 22.68
CA LEU A 530 18.21 20.62 21.41
C LEU A 530 18.60 19.68 20.29
N GLN A 531 17.61 18.99 19.73
CA GLN A 531 17.78 18.20 18.52
C GLN A 531 17.14 18.94 17.34
N ILE A 532 17.93 19.24 16.31
CA ILE A 532 17.42 19.88 15.09
C ILE A 532 17.57 18.92 13.92
N ASN A 533 16.46 18.62 13.25
CA ASN A 533 16.43 17.82 12.05
C ASN A 533 16.17 18.70 10.82
N PHE A 534 17.12 18.67 9.89
CA PHE A 534 17.04 19.38 8.61
C PHE A 534 16.62 18.49 7.46
N GLU A 535 16.37 17.21 7.71
CA GLU A 535 15.80 16.30 6.71
C GLU A 535 14.29 16.44 6.72
N LEU A 536 13.66 16.27 5.56
CA LEU A 536 12.23 16.03 5.54
C LEU A 536 12.00 14.81 6.42
N PRO A 537 11.17 14.90 7.47
CA PRO A 537 10.87 13.72 8.26
C PRO A 537 10.40 12.65 7.28
N PHE A 538 11.03 11.48 7.32
CA PHE A 538 10.43 10.30 6.70
C PHE A 538 8.99 10.23 7.21
N PRO A 539 8.00 9.91 6.37
CA PRO A 539 6.63 9.74 6.81
C PRO A 539 6.52 8.51 7.71
N GLU A 540 7.09 8.59 8.91
CA GLU A 540 6.99 7.59 9.97
C GLU A 540 5.53 7.57 10.40
N SER A 541 4.88 6.44 10.12
CA SER A 541 3.51 6.10 10.53
C SER A 541 2.39 7.07 10.12
N ARG A 542 2.43 7.68 8.93
CA ARG A 542 1.22 8.33 8.41
C ARG A 542 0.21 7.28 7.94
N CYS A 543 -1.03 7.38 8.44
CA CYS A 543 -2.16 6.70 7.81
C CYS A 543 -2.21 7.09 6.34
N TYR A 544 -2.62 6.20 5.44
CA TYR A 544 -2.72 6.49 3.99
C TYR A 544 -3.51 7.79 3.73
N ASP A 545 -4.48 8.05 4.59
CA ASP A 545 -5.39 9.21 4.57
C ASP A 545 -4.70 10.54 4.92
N ASP A 546 -3.52 10.48 5.52
CA ASP A 546 -2.71 11.64 5.91
C ASP A 546 -1.57 11.92 4.90
N ILE A 547 -1.49 11.15 3.81
CA ILE A 547 -0.48 11.27 2.72
C ILE A 547 -0.82 12.39 1.72
N ASP A 548 -1.90 13.13 1.96
CA ASP A 548 -2.33 14.23 1.11
C ASP A 548 -1.25 15.32 0.90
N ASN A 549 -0.61 15.26 -0.28
CA ASN A 549 0.11 16.25 -1.11
C ASN A 549 0.81 17.50 -0.52
N ASN A 550 1.09 17.59 0.78
CA ASN A 550 1.60 18.83 1.38
C ASN A 550 3.05 18.79 1.89
N HIS A 551 3.74 17.64 1.82
CA HIS A 551 5.18 17.55 2.09
C HIS A 551 6.03 17.06 0.90
N SER A 552 5.41 16.52 -0.15
CA SER A 552 6.09 15.94 -1.31
C SER A 552 5.94 16.74 -2.61
N THR A 553 5.32 17.91 -2.59
CA THR A 553 5.28 18.82 -3.75
C THR A 553 6.42 19.86 -3.66
N PRO A 554 7.46 19.78 -4.52
CA PRO A 554 8.14 20.98 -4.98
C PRO A 554 7.19 21.69 -5.95
N LEU A 555 6.92 22.97 -5.69
CA LEU A 555 6.30 23.96 -6.60
C LEU A 555 5.35 23.38 -7.65
N ALA A 556 4.04 23.53 -7.41
CA ALA A 556 3.04 23.44 -8.47
C ALA A 556 3.46 24.29 -9.67
N LYS A 557 3.88 23.65 -10.77
CA LYS A 557 3.66 24.23 -12.09
C LYS A 557 2.17 24.05 -12.36
N SER A 558 1.47 25.17 -12.49
CA SER A 558 0.08 25.24 -12.89
C SER A 558 -0.19 24.36 -14.12
N SER A 559 -0.82 23.20 -13.93
CA SER A 559 -1.34 22.40 -15.04
C SER A 559 -2.81 22.75 -15.26
N LYS A 560 -3.07 23.76 -16.09
CA LYS A 560 -4.26 23.72 -16.94
C LYS A 560 -4.12 22.48 -17.82
N ALA A 561 -5.18 21.68 -17.90
CA ALA A 561 -5.23 20.44 -18.67
C ALA A 561 -4.72 20.67 -20.11
N ILE A 562 -3.60 20.05 -20.45
CA ILE A 562 -3.11 19.90 -21.82
C ILE A 562 -2.91 18.41 -22.05
N GLY A 563 -3.51 17.91 -23.13
CA GLY A 563 -3.59 16.50 -23.48
C GLY A 563 -2.25 15.76 -23.45
N THR A 564 -2.32 14.51 -23.01
CA THR A 564 -1.19 13.60 -22.84
C THR A 564 -0.51 13.31 -24.18
N VAL A 565 0.67 13.88 -24.41
CA VAL A 565 1.57 13.48 -25.51
C VAL A 565 2.45 12.33 -25.02
N LYS A 566 2.34 11.16 -25.65
CA LYS A 566 3.20 10.01 -25.35
C LYS A 566 4.56 10.18 -26.02
N PHE A 567 5.63 10.16 -25.23
CA PHE A 567 7.01 10.05 -25.71
C PHE A 567 7.54 8.64 -25.44
N LYS A 568 8.40 8.14 -26.33
CA LYS A 568 9.12 6.88 -26.14
C LYS A 568 10.59 7.21 -25.94
N LEU A 569 11.13 6.88 -24.76
CA LEU A 569 12.57 6.98 -24.47
C LEU A 569 13.25 5.70 -24.93
N TYR A 570 14.40 5.81 -25.59
CA TYR A 570 15.23 4.64 -25.88
C TYR A 570 16.69 4.91 -25.52
N LEU A 571 17.34 3.88 -24.98
CA LEU A 571 18.78 3.79 -24.76
C LEU A 571 19.40 2.95 -25.87
N LYS A 572 20.34 3.52 -26.62
CA LYS A 572 21.08 2.81 -27.68
C LYS A 572 22.54 2.68 -27.28
N ALA A 573 22.93 1.53 -26.72
CA ALA A 573 24.34 1.20 -26.49
C ALA A 573 24.93 0.55 -27.76
N LYS A 574 26.02 1.11 -28.29
CA LYS A 574 26.69 0.59 -29.49
C LYS A 574 28.03 -0.02 -29.09
N LEU A 575 28.08 -1.34 -28.91
CA LEU A 575 29.34 -2.08 -28.73
C LEU A 575 30.07 -2.20 -30.07
N ARG A 576 31.30 -1.68 -30.15
CA ARG A 576 32.23 -1.95 -31.27
C ARG A 576 33.34 -2.87 -30.75
N LEU A 577 33.27 -4.16 -31.09
CA LEU A 577 34.38 -5.09 -30.92
C LEU A 577 35.36 -4.89 -32.08
N LYS A 578 36.62 -4.53 -31.78
CA LYS A 578 37.73 -4.57 -32.74
C LYS A 578 38.70 -5.65 -32.27
N TYR A 579 38.74 -6.78 -32.98
CA TYR A 579 39.80 -7.77 -32.83
C TYR A 579 41.04 -7.32 -33.62
N LYS A 580 42.21 -7.32 -32.99
CA LYS A 580 43.51 -7.34 -33.68
C LYS A 580 44.58 -7.92 -32.75
N TYR A 581 45.17 -9.06 -33.14
CA TYR A 581 46.53 -9.52 -32.81
C TYR A 581 46.95 -10.53 -33.90
N PRO A 582 48.26 -10.85 -34.10
CA PRO A 582 49.41 -10.52 -33.27
C PRO A 582 50.62 -9.91 -34.03
N ASN A 583 51.50 -9.19 -33.32
CA ASN A 583 52.95 -9.50 -33.27
C ASN A 583 53.76 -8.48 -32.45
N ILE A 584 54.55 -9.04 -31.52
CA ILE A 584 55.92 -8.66 -31.13
C ILE A 584 56.12 -7.51 -30.09
N HIS A 585 56.50 -7.99 -28.89
CA HIS A 585 57.46 -7.49 -27.88
C HIS A 585 57.28 -6.16 -27.11
N HIS A 586 57.44 -6.35 -25.78
CA HIS A 586 57.85 -5.45 -24.69
C HIS A 586 56.80 -4.78 -23.78
N ASN A 587 56.98 -5.08 -22.49
CA ASN A 587 56.44 -4.51 -21.25
C ASN A 587 56.03 -3.03 -21.31
N VAL A 588 54.80 -2.70 -20.89
CA VAL A 588 54.48 -1.62 -19.92
C VAL A 588 53.12 -1.91 -19.26
N SER A 589 53.07 -1.70 -17.95
CA SER A 589 51.90 -1.68 -17.05
C SER A 589 50.98 -0.47 -17.28
N GLY A 590 49.67 -0.69 -17.43
CA GLY A 590 48.66 0.38 -17.37
C GLY A 590 47.30 -0.05 -17.95
N LEU A 591 46.27 -0.18 -17.11
CA LEU A 591 44.88 -0.34 -17.52
C LEU A 591 44.21 1.04 -17.46
N ASP A 592 43.95 1.65 -18.63
CA ASP A 592 43.06 2.81 -18.76
C ASP A 592 41.64 2.34 -19.10
N PHE A 593 40.65 2.85 -18.35
CA PHE A 593 39.22 2.65 -18.61
C PHE A 593 38.66 3.86 -19.35
N ASP A 594 38.28 3.71 -20.62
CA ASP A 594 37.60 4.76 -21.37
C ASP A 594 36.09 4.80 -21.08
N PHE A 595 35.57 6.02 -20.89
CA PHE A 595 34.20 6.36 -20.52
C PHE A 595 33.15 5.98 -21.59
N ILE A 596 32.03 5.39 -21.15
CA ILE A 596 30.83 5.15 -21.96
C ILE A 596 30.06 6.47 -22.14
N PHE A 597 29.93 6.97 -23.37
CA PHE A 597 28.96 8.03 -23.71
C PHE A 597 27.55 7.43 -23.88
N LEU A 598 26.63 7.79 -22.99
CA LEU A 598 25.20 7.53 -23.08
C LEU A 598 24.49 8.69 -23.79
N GLN A 599 23.94 8.47 -24.98
CA GLN A 599 23.09 9.45 -25.65
C GLN A 599 21.60 9.08 -25.43
N VAL A 600 20.87 9.93 -24.70
CA VAL A 600 19.42 9.81 -24.49
C VAL A 600 18.71 10.65 -25.56
N GLY A 601 17.89 10.00 -26.38
CA GLY A 601 17.05 10.65 -27.39
C GLY A 601 15.56 10.51 -27.09
N VAL A 602 14.78 11.53 -27.46
CA VAL A 602 13.31 11.58 -27.32
C VAL A 602 12.71 11.72 -28.71
N GLU A 603 11.81 10.81 -29.10
CA GLU A 603 11.15 10.83 -30.42
C GLU A 603 9.63 10.96 -30.24
N MET A 604 8.99 11.86 -31.00
CA MET A 604 7.52 12.02 -31.03
C MET A 604 6.91 11.11 -32.08
N LEU A 605 5.79 10.45 -31.75
CA LEU A 605 5.06 9.57 -32.67
C LEU A 605 4.26 10.37 -33.72
N PRO A 606 4.11 9.91 -34.97
CA PRO A 606 3.67 10.74 -36.10
C PRO A 606 2.16 11.03 -36.22
N ASP A 607 1.31 10.66 -35.27
CA ASP A 607 -0.16 10.81 -35.41
C ASP A 607 -0.75 12.11 -34.84
N SER A 608 0.08 13.11 -34.48
CA SER A 608 -0.39 14.38 -33.90
C SER A 608 -0.55 15.56 -34.89
N GLU A 609 -0.31 15.38 -36.20
CA GLU A 609 -0.40 16.50 -37.16
C GLU A 609 -1.83 16.87 -37.59
N ARG A 610 -2.83 16.01 -37.34
CA ARG A 610 -4.22 16.27 -37.76
C ARG A 610 -5.05 17.14 -36.80
N ILE A 611 -4.55 17.44 -35.60
CA ILE A 611 -5.30 18.19 -34.57
C ILE A 611 -4.98 19.71 -34.58
N LYS A 612 -3.93 20.15 -35.28
CA LYS A 612 -3.54 21.58 -35.33
C LYS A 612 -4.37 22.47 -36.25
N LYS A 613 -5.13 21.93 -37.22
CA LYS A 613 -5.82 22.76 -38.22
C LYS A 613 -7.23 23.22 -37.84
N ASN A 614 -7.87 22.62 -36.84
CA ASN A 614 -9.23 22.99 -36.43
C ASN A 614 -9.30 23.84 -35.15
N TYR A 615 -8.17 24.15 -34.50
CA TYR A 615 -8.14 24.89 -33.23
C TYR A 615 -7.71 26.36 -33.35
N ILE A 616 -7.30 26.82 -34.54
CA ILE A 616 -6.84 28.20 -34.78
C ILE A 616 -7.98 29.12 -35.30
N SER A 617 -9.20 28.59 -35.49
CA SER A 617 -10.32 29.37 -36.06
C SER A 617 -11.40 29.81 -35.05
N SER A 618 -11.32 29.49 -33.74
CA SER A 618 -12.39 29.82 -32.78
C SER A 618 -11.98 30.66 -31.55
N MET A 619 -10.86 31.39 -31.60
CA MET A 619 -10.45 32.33 -30.53
C MET A 619 -10.14 33.74 -31.06
N ALA A 620 -10.90 34.19 -32.05
CA ALA A 620 -11.02 35.59 -32.41
C ALA A 620 -12.50 36.01 -32.30
N ASN A 621 -12.94 36.24 -31.06
CA ASN A 621 -14.02 37.15 -30.62
C ASN A 621 -14.21 37.02 -29.10
#